data_AF-A0A3M8CQ84-F1
#
_entry.id   AF-A0A3M8CQ84-F1
#
_cell.length_a   1.000
_cell.length_b   1.000
_cell.length_c   1.000
_cell.angle_alpha   90.00
_cell.angle_beta   90.00
_cell.angle_gamma   90.00
#
_symmetry.space_group_name_H-M   'P 1'
#
loop_
_entity.id
_entity.type
_entity.pdbx_description
1 polymer ?
#
loop_
_entity_poly.entity_id
_entity_poly.type
_entity_poly.pdbx_seq_one_letter_code
_entity_poly.pdbx_strand_id
1 'polypeptide(L)'
;MIPTYQDGEMILKLYDQFESERLRTAKRWFTKELGLHEAIDPSAFWEQFPRGSEGFSHFVTLYGFFEMVGVLYKNGLIHPDLLFDMWFINGFYDKMYPIISDWRSQGDIHVAENFELLAVAELEWIGKKKGEAYIPKVSYAIK
;
A
#
# COMPACT_ATOMS: atom_id res chain seq x y z
N MET A 1 12.39 15.59 -12.63
CA MET A 1 12.21 15.21 -14.04
C MET A 1 10.81 15.64 -14.45
N ILE A 2 10.55 15.88 -15.73
CA ILE A 2 9.19 16.11 -16.23
C ILE A 2 8.63 14.74 -16.63
N PRO A 3 7.39 14.38 -16.23
CA PRO A 3 6.78 13.11 -16.64
C PRO A 3 6.72 12.97 -18.16
N THR A 4 6.96 11.76 -18.65
CA THR A 4 6.92 11.41 -20.08
C THR A 4 5.62 10.70 -20.46
N TYR A 5 5.37 10.55 -21.76
CA TYR A 5 4.25 9.75 -22.25
C TYR A 5 4.33 8.28 -21.79
N GLN A 6 5.54 7.71 -21.74
CA GLN A 6 5.77 6.34 -21.27
C GLN A 6 5.39 6.18 -19.79
N ASP A 7 5.66 7.20 -18.95
CA ASP A 7 5.22 7.21 -17.56
C ASP A 7 3.68 7.23 -17.48
N GLY A 8 3.04 8.02 -18.35
CA GLY A 8 1.58 8.04 -18.47
C GLY A 8 0.98 6.69 -18.87
N GLU A 9 1.58 6.00 -19.85
CA GLU A 9 1.15 4.66 -20.25
C GLU A 9 1.30 3.63 -19.12
N MET A 10 2.38 3.71 -18.33
CA MET A 10 2.56 2.85 -17.16
C MET A 10 1.44 3.08 -16.15
N ILE A 11 1.12 4.34 -15.85
CA ILE A 11 0.03 4.70 -14.95
C ILE A 11 -1.32 4.16 -15.43
N LEU A 12 -1.64 4.29 -16.72
CA LEU A 12 -2.89 3.74 -17.27
C LEU A 12 -2.99 2.22 -17.12
N LYS A 13 -1.88 1.49 -17.33
CA LYS A 13 -1.84 0.03 -17.13
C LYS A 13 -2.06 -0.35 -15.66
N LEU A 14 -1.42 0.37 -14.73
CA LEU A 14 -1.60 0.11 -13.31
C LEU A 14 -3.02 0.48 -12.86
N TYR A 15 -3.61 1.54 -13.42
CA TYR A 15 -5.00 1.92 -13.18
C TYR A 15 -5.98 0.85 -13.64
N ASP A 16 -5.82 0.32 -14.85
CA ASP A 16 -6.65 -0.79 -15.35
C ASP A 16 -6.56 -2.03 -14.44
N GLN A 17 -5.34 -2.38 -13.99
CA GLN A 17 -5.16 -3.44 -13.00
C GLN A 17 -5.85 -3.13 -11.67
N PHE A 18 -5.67 -1.92 -11.14
CA PHE A 18 -6.26 -1.48 -9.88
C PHE A 18 -7.80 -1.49 -9.92
N GLU A 19 -8.36 -1.34 -11.11
CA GLU A 19 -9.79 -1.39 -11.40
C GLU A 19 -10.29 -2.77 -11.86
N SER A 20 -9.43 -3.78 -11.91
CA SER A 20 -9.87 -5.16 -12.14
C SER A 20 -10.85 -5.64 -11.05
N GLU A 21 -11.78 -6.52 -11.40
CA GLU A 21 -12.77 -7.06 -10.44
C GLU A 21 -12.12 -7.74 -9.22
N ARG A 22 -10.95 -8.37 -9.42
CA ARG A 22 -10.16 -8.95 -8.35
C ARG A 22 -9.72 -7.89 -7.34
N LEU A 23 -9.16 -6.78 -7.79
CA LEU A 23 -8.71 -5.70 -6.90
C LEU A 23 -9.88 -4.88 -6.36
N ARG A 24 -10.95 -4.64 -7.13
CA ARG A 24 -12.17 -4.02 -6.61
C ARG A 24 -12.79 -4.81 -5.47
N THR A 25 -12.85 -6.14 -5.58
CA THR A 25 -13.37 -7.00 -4.51
C THR A 25 -12.47 -6.92 -3.27
N ALA A 26 -11.15 -7.00 -3.45
CA ALA A 26 -10.20 -6.85 -2.34
C ALA A 26 -10.28 -5.47 -1.67
N LYS A 27 -10.44 -4.37 -2.44
CA LYS A 27 -10.66 -3.00 -1.92
C LYS A 27 -11.94 -2.90 -1.09
N ARG A 28 -13.05 -3.48 -1.55
CA ARG A 28 -14.31 -3.51 -0.78
C ARG A 28 -14.14 -4.25 0.54
N TRP A 29 -13.49 -5.41 0.50
CA TRP A 29 -13.16 -6.18 1.71
C TRP A 29 -12.26 -5.36 2.64
N PHE A 30 -11.19 -4.74 2.13
CA PHE A 30 -10.29 -3.90 2.92
C PHE A 30 -11.03 -2.76 3.61
N THR A 31 -11.86 -2.01 2.89
CA THR A 31 -12.63 -0.90 3.49
C THR A 31 -13.50 -1.40 4.63
N LYS A 32 -14.19 -2.53 4.44
CA LYS A 32 -15.11 -3.10 5.43
C LYS A 32 -14.38 -3.63 6.66
N GLU A 33 -13.28 -4.37 6.50
CA GLU A 33 -12.65 -5.12 7.58
C GLU A 33 -11.44 -4.40 8.21
N LEU A 34 -10.82 -3.44 7.53
CA LEU A 34 -9.63 -2.74 8.00
C LEU A 34 -9.76 -1.21 7.91
N GLY A 35 -10.25 -0.69 6.78
CA GLY A 35 -10.21 0.75 6.46
C GLY A 35 -11.04 1.64 7.39
N LEU A 36 -12.17 1.13 7.92
CA LEU A 36 -13.06 1.87 8.82
C LEU A 36 -12.66 1.80 10.30
N HIS A 37 -11.72 0.93 10.66
CA HIS A 37 -11.32 0.74 12.05
C HIS A 37 -10.27 1.77 12.47
N GLU A 38 -10.41 2.34 13.67
CA GLU A 38 -9.43 3.30 14.21
C GLU A 38 -8.08 2.62 14.47
N ALA A 39 -8.10 1.41 15.03
CA ALA A 39 -6.93 0.58 15.30
C ALA A 39 -7.16 -0.86 14.83
N ILE A 40 -6.07 -1.54 14.45
CA ILE A 40 -6.07 -2.92 13.97
C ILE A 40 -5.31 -3.79 14.97
N ASP A 41 -5.96 -4.84 15.47
CA ASP A 41 -5.33 -5.88 16.29
C ASP A 41 -4.90 -7.06 15.39
N PRO A 42 -3.58 -7.30 15.23
CA PRO A 42 -3.10 -8.41 14.42
C PRO A 42 -3.56 -9.78 14.89
N SER A 43 -3.73 -9.99 16.21
CA SER A 43 -4.15 -11.30 16.74
C SER A 43 -5.58 -11.62 16.32
N ALA A 44 -6.49 -10.65 16.45
CA ALA A 44 -7.86 -10.76 15.99
C ALA A 44 -7.94 -10.97 14.47
N PHE A 45 -7.07 -10.30 13.70
CA PHE A 45 -6.98 -10.50 12.26
C PHE A 45 -6.65 -11.94 11.90
N TRP A 46 -5.64 -12.55 12.53
CA TRP A 46 -5.23 -13.93 12.21
C TRP A 46 -6.25 -14.97 12.64
N GLU A 47 -6.99 -14.72 13.72
CA GLU A 47 -8.10 -15.56 14.15
C GLU A 47 -9.27 -15.52 13.15
N GLN A 48 -9.65 -14.32 12.70
CA GLN A 48 -10.77 -14.12 11.78
C GLN A 48 -10.42 -14.50 10.33
N PHE A 49 -9.19 -14.21 9.90
CA PHE A 49 -8.71 -14.40 8.53
C PHE A 49 -7.43 -15.25 8.51
N PRO A 50 -7.50 -16.52 8.92
CA PRO A 50 -6.33 -17.40 8.89
C PRO A 50 -5.82 -17.58 7.46
N ARG A 51 -4.55 -18.01 7.33
CA ARG A 51 -3.93 -18.26 6.03
C ARG A 51 -4.76 -19.26 5.22
N GLY A 52 -5.06 -18.92 3.97
CA GLY A 52 -5.91 -19.71 3.07
C GLY A 52 -7.40 -19.33 3.11
N SER A 53 -7.82 -18.49 4.06
CA SER A 53 -9.17 -17.91 4.05
C SER A 53 -9.36 -16.93 2.90
N GLU A 54 -10.62 -16.64 2.56
CA GLU A 54 -10.97 -15.62 1.57
C GLU A 54 -10.50 -14.22 1.98
N GLY A 55 -10.66 -13.86 3.26
CA GLY A 55 -10.19 -12.57 3.77
C GLY A 55 -8.67 -12.43 3.67
N PHE A 56 -7.92 -13.48 4.02
CA PHE A 56 -6.48 -13.49 3.80
C PHE A 56 -6.11 -13.36 2.31
N SER A 57 -6.87 -14.01 1.41
CA SER A 57 -6.69 -13.88 -0.04
C SER A 57 -6.88 -12.44 -0.54
N HIS A 58 -7.88 -11.73 -0.03
CA HIS A 58 -8.10 -10.32 -0.31
C HIS A 58 -6.97 -9.44 0.24
N PHE A 59 -6.54 -9.69 1.47
CA PHE A 59 -5.40 -9.01 2.08
C PHE A 59 -4.15 -9.13 1.20
N VAL A 60 -3.74 -10.36 0.86
CA VAL A 60 -2.53 -10.60 0.04
C VAL A 60 -2.68 -10.09 -1.39
N THR A 61 -3.90 -9.98 -1.91
CA THR A 61 -4.17 -9.42 -3.24
C THR A 61 -3.87 -7.92 -3.30
N LEU A 62 -4.32 -7.14 -2.30
CA LEU A 62 -4.01 -5.71 -2.23
C LEU A 62 -2.55 -5.46 -1.88
N TYR A 63 -2.06 -6.18 -0.88
CA TYR A 63 -0.66 -6.19 -0.50
C TYR A 63 0.24 -6.41 -1.72
N GLY A 64 0.02 -7.49 -2.47
CA GLY A 64 0.85 -7.87 -3.61
C GLY A 64 0.80 -6.86 -4.77
N PHE A 65 -0.33 -6.16 -4.94
CA PHE A 65 -0.42 -5.07 -5.92
C PHE A 65 0.54 -3.93 -5.56
N PHE A 66 0.48 -3.43 -4.33
CA PHE A 66 1.35 -2.33 -3.91
C PHE A 66 2.81 -2.75 -3.76
N GLU A 67 3.07 -4.01 -3.38
CA GLU A 67 4.42 -4.58 -3.37
C GLU A 67 5.06 -4.51 -4.77
N MET A 68 4.30 -4.90 -5.81
CA MET A 68 4.74 -4.80 -7.20
C MET A 68 4.95 -3.34 -7.63
N VAL A 69 4.04 -2.43 -7.28
CA VAL A 69 4.21 -0.99 -7.57
C VAL A 69 5.46 -0.43 -6.91
N GLY A 70 5.75 -0.84 -5.67
CA GLY A 70 6.98 -0.48 -4.95
C GLY A 70 8.25 -0.96 -5.66
N VAL A 71 8.22 -2.16 -6.24
CA VAL A 71 9.33 -2.68 -7.07
C VAL A 71 9.53 -1.81 -8.32
N LEU A 72 8.46 -1.43 -9.01
CA LEU A 72 8.57 -0.56 -10.18
C LEU A 72 9.10 0.83 -9.81
N TYR A 73 8.61 1.40 -8.71
CA TYR A 73 9.05 2.69 -8.18
C TYR A 73 10.54 2.69 -7.82
N LYS A 74 11.01 1.71 -7.01
CA LYS A 74 12.42 1.69 -6.57
C LYS A 74 13.42 1.51 -7.71
N ASN A 75 12.97 0.99 -8.84
CA ASN A 75 13.77 0.83 -10.06
C ASN A 75 13.59 2.00 -11.06
N GLY A 76 12.88 3.06 -10.69
CA GLY A 76 12.70 4.25 -11.53
C GLY A 76 11.81 4.03 -12.76
N LEU A 77 10.93 3.03 -12.73
CA LEU A 77 10.04 2.68 -13.85
C LEU A 77 8.68 3.37 -13.79
N ILE A 78 8.41 4.15 -12.73
CA ILE A 78 7.20 4.95 -12.57
C ILE A 78 7.62 6.34 -12.08
N HIS A 79 7.11 7.39 -12.72
CA HIS A 79 7.35 8.76 -12.27
C HIS A 79 6.61 9.06 -10.95
N PRO A 80 7.30 9.49 -9.87
CA PRO A 80 6.69 9.72 -8.55
C PRO A 80 5.52 10.71 -8.56
N ASP A 81 5.65 11.81 -9.32
CA ASP A 81 4.60 12.84 -9.37
C ASP A 81 3.29 12.28 -9.93
N LEU A 82 3.32 11.42 -10.97
CA LEU A 82 2.08 10.82 -11.48
C LEU A 82 1.49 9.80 -10.52
N LEU A 83 2.35 9.05 -9.81
CA LEU A 83 1.93 8.01 -8.89
C LEU A 83 1.25 8.60 -7.64
N PHE A 84 1.92 9.54 -6.96
CA PHE A 84 1.49 10.09 -5.67
C PHE A 84 0.49 11.25 -5.79
N ASP A 85 0.36 11.91 -6.95
CA ASP A 85 -0.78 12.80 -7.17
C ASP A 85 -2.09 12.04 -7.41
N MET A 86 -2.02 10.82 -7.96
CA MET A 86 -3.21 10.04 -8.32
C MET A 86 -3.68 9.10 -7.20
N TRP A 87 -2.76 8.48 -6.47
CA TRP A 87 -3.08 7.48 -5.44
C TRP A 87 -2.60 7.88 -4.06
N PHE A 88 -3.40 7.48 -3.06
CA PHE A 88 -3.07 7.61 -1.65
C PHE A 88 -2.62 6.26 -1.09
N ILE A 89 -1.31 5.99 -1.15
CA ILE A 89 -0.70 4.70 -0.78
C ILE A 89 -0.84 4.45 0.72
N ASN A 90 -0.62 5.49 1.53
CA ASN A 90 -0.76 5.46 2.98
C ASN A 90 -2.19 5.19 3.46
N GLY A 91 -3.19 5.42 2.62
CA GLY A 91 -4.58 5.02 2.91
C GLY A 91 -4.75 3.49 3.05
N PHE A 92 -3.81 2.72 2.51
CA PHE A 92 -3.78 1.26 2.62
C PHE A 92 -2.69 0.80 3.58
N TYR A 93 -1.46 1.26 3.38
CA TYR A 93 -0.31 0.73 4.10
C TYR A 93 -0.44 0.91 5.62
N ASP A 94 -0.87 2.08 6.09
CA ASP A 94 -1.01 2.36 7.52
C ASP A 94 -1.96 1.38 8.23
N LYS A 95 -3.07 1.01 7.58
CA LYS A 95 -4.03 0.04 8.13
C LYS A 95 -3.54 -1.40 8.03
N MET A 96 -2.74 -1.73 7.02
CA MET A 96 -2.18 -3.08 6.87
C MET A 96 -0.92 -3.30 7.72
N TYR A 97 -0.26 -2.22 8.14
CA TYR A 97 1.03 -2.27 8.83
C TYR A 97 1.03 -3.11 10.10
N PRO A 98 0.06 -3.02 11.03
CA PRO A 98 0.08 -3.86 12.24
C PRO A 98 0.11 -5.35 11.91
N ILE A 99 -0.65 -5.80 10.91
CA ILE A 99 -0.71 -7.19 10.45
C ILE A 99 0.61 -7.59 9.78
N ILE A 100 1.17 -6.71 8.93
CA ILE A 100 2.47 -6.92 8.27
C ILE A 100 3.59 -7.05 9.30
N SER A 101 3.61 -6.15 10.28
CA SER A 101 4.62 -6.12 11.35
C SER A 101 4.56 -7.39 12.20
N ASP A 102 3.35 -7.83 12.58
CA ASP A 102 3.16 -9.10 13.26
C ASP A 102 3.62 -10.28 12.40
N TRP A 103 3.28 -10.31 11.11
CA TRP A 103 3.75 -11.35 10.18
C TRP A 103 5.29 -11.41 10.12
N ARG A 104 5.97 -10.26 10.02
CA ARG A 104 7.44 -10.21 10.00
C ARG A 104 8.05 -10.81 11.26
N SER A 105 7.45 -10.57 12.42
CA SER A 105 7.92 -11.11 13.70
C SER A 105 7.89 -12.66 13.75
N GLN A 106 7.10 -13.29 12.89
CA GLN A 106 7.00 -14.76 12.77
C GLN A 106 8.09 -15.39 11.88
N GLY A 107 8.96 -14.61 11.23
CA GLY A 107 10.23 -15.12 10.69
C GLY A 107 10.66 -14.65 9.31
N ASP A 108 9.77 -14.03 8.51
CA ASP A 108 10.16 -13.43 7.23
C ASP A 108 10.13 -11.92 7.31
N ILE A 109 11.31 -11.32 7.47
CA ILE A 109 11.48 -9.87 7.61
C ILE A 109 11.15 -9.09 6.32
N HIS A 110 11.13 -9.77 5.16
CA HIS A 110 10.96 -9.14 3.85
C HIS A 110 9.48 -8.99 3.44
N VAL A 111 8.54 -9.49 4.23
CA VAL A 111 7.10 -9.29 3.98
C VAL A 111 6.82 -7.80 3.79
N ALA A 112 6.30 -7.40 2.64
CA ALA A 112 5.94 -6.03 2.33
C ALA A 112 7.03 -4.96 2.36
N GLU A 113 8.30 -5.33 2.19
CA GLU A 113 9.40 -4.36 2.16
C GLU A 113 9.23 -3.29 1.05
N ASN A 114 8.69 -3.65 -0.13
CA ASN A 114 8.57 -2.70 -1.25
C ASN A 114 7.32 -1.85 -1.13
N PHE A 115 6.24 -2.39 -0.55
CA PHE A 115 5.08 -1.60 -0.18
C PHE A 115 5.42 -0.58 0.91
N GLU A 116 6.20 -0.96 1.92
CA GLU A 116 6.69 -0.03 2.95
C GLU A 116 7.55 1.08 2.34
N LEU A 117 8.51 0.72 1.48
CA LEU A 117 9.33 1.68 0.75
C LEU A 117 8.47 2.67 -0.03
N LEU A 118 7.42 2.18 -0.72
CA LEU A 118 6.50 3.01 -1.47
C LEU A 118 5.70 3.95 -0.56
N ALA A 119 5.25 3.47 0.60
CA ALA A 119 4.49 4.27 1.56
C ALA A 119 5.36 5.38 2.19
N VAL A 120 6.61 5.09 2.53
CA VAL A 120 7.58 6.09 3.01
C VAL A 120 7.88 7.12 1.92
N ALA A 121 8.09 6.67 0.69
CA ALA A 121 8.33 7.57 -0.45
C ALA A 121 7.17 8.54 -0.71
N GLU A 122 5.93 8.14 -0.47
CA GLU A 122 4.79 9.05 -0.55
C GLU A 122 4.87 10.16 0.51
N LEU A 123 5.24 9.84 1.76
CA LEU A 123 5.38 10.84 2.82
C LEU A 123 6.47 11.87 2.48
N GLU A 124 7.62 11.40 2.00
CA GLU A 124 8.72 12.27 1.54
C GLU A 124 8.28 13.15 0.38
N TRP A 125 7.55 12.58 -0.58
CA TRP A 125 7.02 13.31 -1.71
C TRP A 125 6.00 14.37 -1.28
N ILE A 126 5.09 14.06 -0.35
CA ILE A 126 4.13 15.01 0.22
C ILE A 126 4.88 16.16 0.90
N GLY A 127 5.86 15.86 1.76
CA GLY A 127 6.67 16.88 2.44
C GLY A 127 7.35 17.81 1.45
N LYS A 128 7.94 17.25 0.38
CA LYS A 128 8.64 18.02 -0.66
C LYS A 128 7.72 18.84 -1.55
N LYS A 129 6.55 18.31 -1.94
CA LYS A 129 5.67 18.91 -2.97
C LYS A 129 4.54 19.75 -2.40
N LYS A 130 4.02 19.35 -1.25
CA LYS A 130 2.85 19.96 -0.59
C LYS A 130 3.26 20.68 0.70
N GLY A 131 4.34 20.23 1.35
CA GLY A 131 4.90 20.81 2.57
C GLY A 131 4.71 19.91 3.79
N GLU A 132 5.60 20.07 4.78
CA GLU A 132 5.63 19.25 6.02
C GLU A 132 4.28 19.19 6.76
N ALA A 133 3.51 20.28 6.75
CA ALA A 133 2.21 20.35 7.42
C ALA A 133 1.14 19.41 6.81
N TYR A 134 1.39 18.88 5.61
CA TYR A 134 0.49 17.97 4.90
C TYR A 134 0.88 16.49 5.04
N ILE A 135 2.01 16.19 5.69
CA ILE A 135 2.42 14.80 5.89
C ILE A 135 1.42 14.13 6.84
N PRO A 136 0.75 13.05 6.42
CA PRO A 136 -0.21 12.37 7.28
C PRO A 136 0.51 11.71 8.46
N LYS A 137 -0.15 11.69 9.62
CA LYS A 137 0.31 10.90 10.76
C LYS A 137 0.00 9.43 10.48
N VAL A 138 1.02 8.58 10.55
CA VAL A 138 0.93 7.14 10.31
C VAL A 138 1.60 6.37 11.43
N SER A 139 1.11 5.17 11.69
CA SER A 139 1.49 4.30 12.81
C SER A 139 2.93 3.76 12.71
N TYR A 140 3.46 3.62 11.51
CA TYR A 140 4.75 2.97 11.23
C TYR A 140 5.93 3.95 11.13
N ALA A 141 5.66 5.25 11.02
CA ALA A 141 6.69 6.30 10.92
C ALA A 141 7.03 6.93 12.29
N ILE A 142 6.45 6.42 13.38
CA ILE A 142 6.71 6.90 14.74
C ILE A 142 8.04 6.30 15.21
N LYS A 143 9.09 7.14 15.24
CA LYS A 143 10.35 6.87 15.96
C LYS A 143 10.19 7.24 17.43
#